data_AF-A0A645DAE2-F1
#
_entry.id   AF-A0A645DAE2-F1
#
_cell.length_a   1.000
_cell.length_b   1.000
_cell.length_c   1.000
_cell.angle_alpha   90.00
_cell.angle_beta   90.00
_cell.angle_gamma   90.00
#
_symmetry.space_group_name_H-M   'P 1'
#
loop_
_entity.id
_entity.type
_entity.pdbx_description
1 polymer ?
#
loop_
_entity_poly.entity_id
_entity_poly.type
_entity_poly.pdbx_seq_one_letter_code
_entity_poly.pdbx_strand_id
1 'polypeptide(L)'
;MTKITAIEGCYGIGNAIVDYHRIDPQKDVLICISNGGNNTVTIDAALRAKEKGIPVIAITSVEYGNTLETTHRCGKKLKDIADVVIDNNCLIGDAAVKLAGYPIQVGPVSGIPMNYIMSSILVEMSELLLERGLTPEVYLNGHVDHMSEEAKKKAGWLADIDSRKHNNDLIDKYFYRIKSL
;
A
#
# COMPACT_ATOMS: atom_id res chain seq x y z
N MET A 1 -19.59 13.88 -11.63
CA MET A 1 -18.20 13.40 -11.46
C MET A 1 -17.60 14.09 -10.23
N THR A 2 -17.03 13.35 -9.29
CA THR A 2 -16.37 13.97 -8.12
C THR A 2 -15.01 14.54 -8.53
N LYS A 3 -14.46 15.49 -7.75
CA LYS A 3 -13.10 16.01 -7.99
C LYS A 3 -12.05 14.91 -7.95
N ILE A 4 -12.22 13.93 -7.06
CA ILE A 4 -11.32 12.77 -6.92
C ILE A 4 -11.36 11.92 -8.19
N THR A 5 -12.56 11.55 -8.67
CA THR A 5 -12.73 10.76 -9.89
C THR A 5 -12.10 11.44 -11.12
N ALA A 6 -12.12 12.78 -11.19
CA ALA A 6 -11.47 13.51 -12.27
C ALA A 6 -9.94 13.38 -12.25
N ILE A 7 -9.32 13.40 -11.06
CA ILE A 7 -7.88 13.21 -10.90
C ILE A 7 -7.50 11.74 -11.12
N GLU A 8 -8.24 10.81 -10.52
CA GLU A 8 -8.04 9.36 -10.68
C GLU A 8 -8.23 8.88 -12.12
N GLY A 9 -9.00 9.61 -12.92
CA GLY A 9 -9.19 9.35 -14.35
C GLY A 9 -8.13 9.99 -15.26
N CYS A 10 -7.21 10.80 -14.71
CA CYS A 10 -6.26 11.57 -15.50
C CYS A 10 -5.04 10.74 -15.90
N TYR A 11 -4.86 10.57 -17.21
CA TYR A 11 -3.71 9.88 -17.76
C TYR A 11 -2.40 10.63 -17.51
N GLY A 12 -1.32 9.87 -17.37
CA GLY A 12 0.04 10.37 -17.21
C GLY A 12 0.43 10.72 -15.77
N ILE A 13 -0.53 10.94 -14.86
CA ILE A 13 -0.21 11.16 -13.43
C ILE A 13 0.49 9.93 -12.84
N GLY A 14 -0.01 8.72 -13.13
CA GLY A 14 0.62 7.48 -12.68
C GLY A 14 2.07 7.34 -13.16
N ASN A 15 2.30 7.66 -14.44
CA ASN A 15 3.63 7.66 -15.03
C ASN A 15 4.55 8.66 -14.33
N ALA A 16 4.06 9.89 -14.12
CA ALA A 16 4.81 10.95 -13.47
C ALA A 16 5.19 10.57 -12.03
N ILE A 17 4.30 9.90 -11.28
CA ILE A 17 4.62 9.39 -9.93
C ILE A 17 5.81 8.41 -9.99
N VAL A 18 5.74 7.42 -10.87
CA VAL A 18 6.78 6.38 -11.01
C VAL A 18 8.10 6.95 -11.56
N ASP A 19 8.04 7.97 -12.41
CA ASP A 19 9.22 8.61 -12.99
C ASP A 19 9.87 9.64 -12.06
N TYR A 20 9.08 10.27 -11.20
CA TYR A 20 9.58 11.20 -10.20
C TYR A 20 10.35 10.51 -9.09
N HIS A 21 9.92 9.31 -8.69
CA HIS A 21 10.55 8.56 -7.60
C HIS A 21 11.78 7.78 -8.09
N ARG A 22 12.82 7.73 -7.25
CA ARG A 22 14.07 6.99 -7.52
C ARG A 22 13.94 5.50 -7.22
N ILE A 23 13.01 4.85 -7.92
CA ILE A 23 12.76 3.41 -7.78
C ILE A 23 13.87 2.64 -8.51
N ASP A 24 14.60 1.80 -7.78
CA ASP A 24 15.61 0.87 -8.30
C ASP A 24 14.91 -0.45 -8.70
N PRO A 25 14.77 -0.76 -10.00
CA PRO A 25 14.05 -1.96 -10.45
C PRO A 25 14.65 -3.29 -9.95
N GLN A 26 15.89 -3.29 -9.48
CA GLN A 26 16.55 -4.49 -8.96
C GLN A 26 16.36 -4.69 -7.45
N LYS A 27 15.90 -3.66 -6.73
CA LYS A 27 15.84 -3.66 -5.26
C LYS A 27 14.48 -3.26 -4.70
N ASP A 28 13.66 -2.62 -5.51
CA ASP A 28 12.41 -2.04 -5.08
C ASP A 28 11.23 -2.72 -5.79
N VAL A 29 10.07 -2.66 -5.15
CA VAL A 29 8.79 -3.20 -5.63
C VAL A 29 7.73 -2.12 -5.53
N LEU A 30 6.80 -2.09 -6.48
CA LEU A 30 5.65 -1.19 -6.44
C LEU A 30 4.41 -1.95 -5.95
N ILE A 31 3.82 -1.49 -4.86
CA ILE A 31 2.51 -1.97 -4.39
C ILE A 31 1.44 -0.98 -4.88
N CYS A 32 0.57 -1.45 -5.76
CA CYS A 32 -0.56 -0.69 -6.29
C CYS A 32 -1.86 -1.15 -5.62
N ILE A 33 -2.63 -0.20 -5.07
CA ILE A 33 -3.85 -0.49 -4.35
C ILE A 33 -5.04 0.17 -5.06
N SER A 34 -6.02 -0.63 -5.47
CA SER A 34 -7.26 -0.13 -6.06
C SER A 34 -8.38 -1.16 -5.89
N ASN A 35 -9.42 -0.83 -5.13
CA ASN A 35 -10.45 -1.82 -4.78
C ASN A 35 -11.14 -2.43 -6.02
N GLY A 36 -11.59 -1.59 -6.97
CA GLY A 36 -12.17 -2.06 -8.23
C GLY A 36 -11.15 -2.32 -9.34
N GLY A 37 -9.87 -2.01 -9.13
CA GLY A 37 -8.79 -2.24 -10.11
C GLY A 37 -8.88 -1.43 -11.40
N ASN A 38 -9.70 -0.36 -11.43
CA ASN A 38 -10.10 0.40 -12.62
C ASN A 38 -9.63 1.87 -12.63
N ASN A 39 -8.89 2.30 -11.61
CA ASN A 39 -8.40 3.68 -11.51
C ASN A 39 -7.28 3.92 -12.54
N THR A 40 -7.46 4.89 -13.44
CA THR A 40 -6.52 5.20 -14.52
C THR A 40 -5.13 5.51 -13.99
N VAL A 41 -5.02 6.34 -12.94
CA VAL A 41 -3.72 6.71 -12.35
C VAL A 41 -3.00 5.49 -11.81
N THR A 42 -3.71 4.58 -11.12
CA THR A 42 -3.10 3.35 -10.59
C THR A 42 -2.66 2.41 -11.70
N ILE A 43 -3.46 2.29 -12.77
CA ILE A 43 -3.12 1.46 -13.93
C ILE A 43 -1.92 2.02 -14.68
N ASP A 44 -1.87 3.34 -14.92
CA ASP A 44 -0.74 4.03 -15.53
C ASP A 44 0.55 3.80 -14.71
N ALA A 45 0.48 3.91 -13.38
CA ALA A 45 1.62 3.63 -12.51
C ALA A 45 2.10 2.17 -12.63
N ALA A 46 1.16 1.20 -12.62
CA ALA A 46 1.50 -0.20 -12.78
C ALA A 46 2.14 -0.48 -14.15
N LEU A 47 1.57 0.03 -15.25
CA LEU A 47 2.15 -0.10 -16.59
C LEU A 47 3.54 0.52 -16.66
N ARG A 48 3.72 1.73 -16.12
CA ARG A 48 5.01 2.42 -16.11
C ARG A 48 6.06 1.65 -15.30
N ALA A 49 5.66 1.04 -14.19
CA ALA A 49 6.54 0.16 -13.42
C ALA A 49 6.98 -1.05 -14.24
N LYS A 50 6.05 -1.71 -14.95
CA LYS A 50 6.38 -2.83 -15.85
C LYS A 50 7.33 -2.42 -16.96
N GLU A 51 7.14 -1.26 -17.58
CA GLU A 51 8.06 -0.72 -18.60
C GLU A 51 9.49 -0.55 -18.08
N LYS A 52 9.64 -0.19 -16.79
CA LYS A 52 10.94 0.02 -16.13
C LYS A 52 11.51 -1.25 -15.50
N GLY A 53 10.84 -2.40 -15.64
CA GLY A 53 11.24 -3.67 -15.03
C GLY A 53 11.03 -3.73 -13.51
N ILE A 54 10.23 -2.83 -12.94
CA ILE A 54 9.90 -2.81 -11.51
C ILE A 54 8.80 -3.85 -11.27
N PRO A 55 8.97 -4.80 -10.33
CA PRO A 55 7.93 -5.75 -9.96
C PRO A 55 6.69 -5.03 -9.38
N VAL A 56 5.50 -5.52 -9.72
CA VAL A 56 4.22 -4.93 -9.28
C VAL A 56 3.41 -5.92 -8.46
N ILE A 57 3.03 -5.52 -7.25
CA ILE A 57 2.04 -6.21 -6.41
C ILE A 57 0.75 -5.41 -6.46
N ALA A 58 -0.38 -6.05 -6.77
CA ALA A 58 -1.70 -5.44 -6.71
C ALA A 58 -2.47 -5.89 -5.47
N ILE A 59 -3.08 -4.95 -4.75
CA ILE A 59 -4.11 -5.23 -3.74
C ILE A 59 -5.44 -4.71 -4.26
N THR A 60 -6.38 -5.61 -4.50
CA THR A 60 -7.65 -5.31 -5.18
C THR A 60 -8.74 -6.31 -4.77
N SER A 61 -10.01 -6.03 -5.05
CA SER A 61 -11.07 -7.05 -4.97
C SER A 61 -11.19 -7.70 -6.32
N VAL A 62 -10.84 -8.99 -6.41
CA VAL A 62 -10.91 -9.70 -7.70
C VAL A 62 -12.36 -9.87 -8.14
N GLU A 63 -13.24 -10.29 -7.22
CA GLU A 63 -14.66 -10.47 -7.51
C GLU A 63 -15.31 -9.15 -7.92
N TYR A 64 -15.16 -8.08 -7.13
CA TYR A 64 -15.76 -6.79 -7.47
C TYR A 64 -15.15 -6.20 -8.74
N GLY A 65 -13.83 -6.28 -8.90
CA GLY A 65 -13.16 -5.85 -10.12
C GLY A 65 -13.70 -6.56 -11.36
N ASN A 66 -14.04 -7.86 -11.29
CA ASN A 66 -14.60 -8.63 -12.40
C ASN A 66 -15.99 -8.14 -12.85
N THR A 67 -16.78 -7.52 -11.97
CA THR A 67 -18.11 -7.01 -12.34
C THR A 67 -18.07 -5.68 -13.09
N LEU A 68 -16.93 -5.00 -13.12
CA LEU A 68 -16.79 -3.67 -13.72
C LEU A 68 -16.34 -3.76 -15.19
N GLU A 69 -16.83 -2.86 -16.04
CA GLU A 69 -16.24 -2.65 -17.37
C GLU A 69 -14.90 -1.93 -17.24
N THR A 70 -13.92 -2.27 -18.07
CA THR A 70 -12.63 -1.57 -18.09
C THR A 70 -12.80 -0.17 -18.67
N THR A 71 -12.31 0.84 -17.95
CA THR A 71 -12.35 2.25 -18.40
C THR A 71 -11.01 2.72 -18.94
N HIS A 72 -9.93 1.97 -18.68
CA HIS A 72 -8.60 2.31 -19.14
C HIS A 72 -8.40 1.94 -20.62
N ARG A 73 -7.75 2.81 -21.39
CA ARG A 73 -7.52 2.67 -22.84
C ARG A 73 -6.69 1.45 -23.23
N CYS A 74 -5.92 0.87 -22.30
CA CYS A 74 -5.18 -0.37 -22.56
C CYS A 74 -6.07 -1.63 -22.51
N GLY A 75 -7.33 -1.51 -22.10
CA GLY A 75 -8.28 -2.62 -22.02
C GLY A 75 -8.01 -3.60 -20.88
N LYS A 76 -7.14 -3.25 -19.92
CA LYS A 76 -6.76 -4.10 -18.77
C LYS A 76 -7.10 -3.43 -17.45
N LYS A 77 -7.32 -4.25 -16.43
CA LYS A 77 -7.41 -3.85 -15.02
C LYS A 77 -6.08 -4.05 -14.32
N LEU A 78 -5.95 -3.48 -13.13
CA LEU A 78 -4.73 -3.58 -12.32
C LEU A 78 -4.26 -5.04 -12.11
N LYS A 79 -5.20 -5.95 -11.84
CA LYS A 79 -4.91 -7.38 -11.63
C LYS A 79 -4.34 -8.08 -12.86
N ASP A 80 -4.61 -7.57 -14.06
CA ASP A 80 -4.13 -8.15 -15.31
C ASP A 80 -2.72 -7.65 -15.70
N ILE A 81 -2.18 -6.71 -14.92
CA ILE A 81 -0.86 -6.07 -15.12
C ILE A 81 0.15 -6.51 -14.05
N ALA A 82 -0.32 -6.71 -12.82
CA ALA A 82 0.53 -7.04 -11.68
C ALA A 82 1.19 -8.42 -11.79
N ASP A 83 2.37 -8.55 -11.20
CA ASP A 83 3.11 -9.81 -11.07
C ASP A 83 2.52 -10.70 -9.97
N VAL A 84 2.06 -10.08 -8.88
CA VAL A 84 1.36 -10.73 -7.78
C VAL A 84 0.06 -9.99 -7.51
N VAL A 85 -1.03 -10.73 -7.36
CA VAL A 85 -2.34 -10.19 -6.98
C VAL A 85 -2.70 -10.72 -5.60
N ILE A 86 -2.98 -9.80 -4.68
CA ILE A 86 -3.52 -10.09 -3.36
C ILE A 86 -4.98 -9.64 -3.36
N ASP A 87 -5.89 -10.62 -3.32
CA ASP A 87 -7.32 -10.37 -3.24
C ASP A 87 -7.70 -9.91 -1.84
N ASN A 88 -8.34 -8.74 -1.74
CA ASN A 88 -8.83 -8.21 -0.47
C ASN A 88 -10.21 -8.73 -0.10
N ASN A 89 -10.86 -9.53 -0.97
CA ASN A 89 -12.18 -10.11 -0.78
C ASN A 89 -13.26 -9.07 -0.39
N CYS A 90 -13.11 -7.82 -0.82
CA CYS A 90 -14.11 -6.80 -0.56
C CYS A 90 -15.40 -7.13 -1.32
N LEU A 91 -16.52 -6.92 -0.63
CA LEU A 91 -17.86 -7.09 -1.18
C LEU A 91 -18.08 -6.21 -2.41
N ILE A 92 -18.90 -6.70 -3.35
CA ILE A 92 -19.35 -5.94 -4.51
C ILE A 92 -20.03 -4.65 -4.02
N GLY A 93 -19.63 -3.51 -4.61
CA GLY A 93 -20.15 -2.19 -4.25
C GLY A 93 -19.56 -1.60 -2.97
N ASP A 94 -18.69 -2.34 -2.26
CA ASP A 94 -18.05 -1.90 -1.00
C ASP A 94 -19.07 -1.34 0.01
N ALA A 95 -20.09 -2.15 0.33
CA ALA A 95 -21.12 -1.79 1.30
C ALA A 95 -21.68 -3.04 2.01
N ALA A 96 -21.48 -3.14 3.32
CA ALA A 96 -21.76 -4.37 4.06
C ALA A 96 -23.15 -4.41 4.73
N VAL A 97 -23.72 -3.26 5.11
CA VAL A 97 -24.85 -3.19 6.04
C VAL A 97 -26.15 -2.84 5.31
N LYS A 98 -27.18 -3.68 5.48
CA LYS A 98 -28.57 -3.40 5.07
C LYS A 98 -29.32 -2.71 6.20
N LEU A 99 -30.02 -1.62 5.91
CA LEU A 99 -30.87 -0.93 6.88
C LEU A 99 -32.35 -1.15 6.52
N ALA A 100 -33.17 -1.42 7.54
CA ALA A 100 -34.59 -1.67 7.33
C ALA A 100 -35.28 -0.42 6.73
N GLY A 101 -36.08 -0.62 5.68
CA GLY A 101 -36.78 0.47 4.99
C GLY A 101 -35.89 1.33 4.07
N TYR A 102 -34.61 0.97 3.86
CA TYR A 102 -33.71 1.72 2.99
C TYR A 102 -33.09 0.82 1.91
N PRO A 103 -33.17 1.18 0.61
CA PRO A 103 -32.79 0.29 -0.48
C PRO A 103 -31.27 0.20 -0.74
N ILE A 104 -30.47 1.11 -0.20
CA ILE A 104 -29.03 1.19 -0.43
C ILE A 104 -28.28 0.58 0.76
N GLN A 105 -27.31 -0.29 0.49
CA GLN A 105 -26.39 -0.78 1.52
C GLN A 105 -25.39 0.31 1.92
N VAL A 106 -25.01 0.33 3.19
CA VAL A 106 -24.06 1.30 3.77
C VAL A 106 -22.88 0.58 4.43
N GLY A 107 -21.88 1.33 4.87
CA GLY A 107 -20.73 0.79 5.58
C GLY A 107 -19.71 0.19 4.61
N PRO A 108 -18.87 1.03 3.96
CA PRO A 108 -17.74 0.55 3.20
C PRO A 108 -16.73 -0.14 4.12
N VAL A 109 -16.23 -1.27 3.66
CA VAL A 109 -15.39 -2.19 4.43
C VAL A 109 -14.03 -2.41 3.81
N SER A 110 -13.79 -2.06 2.55
CA SER A 110 -12.53 -2.32 1.83
C SER A 110 -11.26 -1.88 2.58
N GLY A 111 -11.34 -0.79 3.36
CA GLY A 111 -10.23 -0.32 4.18
C GLY A 111 -9.79 -1.28 5.29
N ILE A 112 -10.71 -2.11 5.82
CA ILE A 112 -10.42 -3.07 6.88
C ILE A 112 -9.47 -4.19 6.39
N PRO A 113 -9.82 -4.99 5.35
CA PRO A 113 -8.92 -6.00 4.84
C PRO A 113 -7.67 -5.37 4.21
N MET A 114 -7.77 -4.17 3.58
CA MET A 114 -6.58 -3.49 3.07
C MET A 114 -5.54 -3.21 4.18
N ASN A 115 -5.97 -2.65 5.32
CA ASN A 115 -5.07 -2.40 6.45
C ASN A 115 -4.49 -3.70 7.01
N TYR A 116 -5.33 -4.73 7.18
CA TYR A 116 -4.89 -6.04 7.64
C TYR A 116 -3.83 -6.66 6.72
N ILE A 117 -4.08 -6.63 5.40
CA ILE A 117 -3.16 -7.17 4.38
C ILE A 117 -1.84 -6.41 4.41
N MET A 118 -1.86 -5.08 4.44
CA MET A 118 -0.63 -4.28 4.47
C MET A 118 0.20 -4.58 5.71
N SER A 119 -0.42 -4.68 6.88
CA SER A 119 0.28 -5.08 8.11
C SER A 119 0.83 -6.50 8.00
N SER A 120 0.05 -7.44 7.47
CA SER A 120 0.47 -8.85 7.31
C SER A 120 1.68 -8.98 6.38
N ILE A 121 1.70 -8.24 5.26
CA ILE A 121 2.86 -8.22 4.34
C ILE A 121 4.12 -7.78 5.06
N LEU A 122 4.05 -6.71 5.87
CA LEU A 122 5.22 -6.19 6.59
C LEU A 122 5.71 -7.14 7.68
N VAL A 123 4.80 -7.83 8.38
CA VAL A 123 5.12 -8.84 9.38
C VAL A 123 5.80 -10.04 8.74
N GLU A 124 5.17 -10.64 7.73
CA GLU A 124 5.72 -11.79 7.00
C GLU A 124 7.07 -11.47 6.37
N MET A 125 7.21 -10.28 5.76
CA MET A 125 8.49 -9.80 5.23
C MET A 125 9.57 -9.77 6.32
N SER A 126 9.23 -9.31 7.53
CA SER A 126 10.17 -9.23 8.64
C SER A 126 10.61 -10.61 9.13
N GLU A 127 9.67 -11.57 9.22
CA GLU A 127 9.96 -12.97 9.56
C GLU A 127 10.88 -13.61 8.51
N LEU A 128 10.55 -13.45 7.23
CA LEU A 128 11.33 -13.95 6.10
C LEU A 128 12.75 -13.34 6.04
N LEU A 129 12.93 -12.09 6.47
CA LEU A 129 14.26 -11.48 6.58
C LEU A 129 15.07 -12.11 7.72
N LEU A 130 14.45 -12.29 8.90
CA LEU A 130 15.09 -12.93 10.05
C LEU A 130 15.51 -14.37 9.76
N GLU A 131 14.65 -15.15 9.08
CA GLU A 131 14.97 -16.51 8.63
C GLU A 131 16.18 -16.55 7.69
N ARG A 132 16.42 -15.48 6.93
CA ARG A 132 17.57 -15.31 6.04
C ARG A 132 18.79 -14.73 6.75
N GLY A 133 18.75 -14.53 8.07
CA GLY A 133 19.82 -13.93 8.85
C GLY A 133 19.97 -12.41 8.63
N LEU A 134 18.93 -11.75 8.11
CA LEU A 134 18.87 -10.30 7.91
C LEU A 134 18.01 -9.66 9.01
N THR A 135 18.46 -8.54 9.56
CA THR A 135 17.67 -7.78 10.54
C THR A 135 16.70 -6.84 9.83
N PRO A 136 15.38 -6.95 10.06
CA PRO A 136 14.41 -6.02 9.49
C PRO A 136 14.55 -4.64 10.14
N GLU A 137 14.44 -3.60 9.30
CA GLU A 137 14.56 -2.21 9.73
C GLU A 137 13.18 -1.58 9.84
N VAL A 138 12.65 -1.54 11.07
CA VAL A 138 11.31 -1.02 11.36
C VAL A 138 11.42 0.36 12.00
N TYR A 139 10.77 1.34 11.38
CA TYR A 139 10.67 2.69 11.96
C TYR A 139 9.70 2.68 13.15
N LEU A 140 10.16 3.18 14.30
CA LEU A 140 9.34 3.23 15.51
C LEU A 140 8.40 4.42 15.47
N ASN A 141 7.22 4.26 16.07
CA ASN A 141 6.30 5.38 16.26
C ASN A 141 7.01 6.51 17.03
N GLY A 142 7.02 7.73 16.49
CA GLY A 142 7.72 8.86 17.08
C GLY A 142 7.28 9.21 18.51
N HIS A 143 6.04 8.87 18.89
CA HIS A 143 5.57 9.07 20.26
C HIS A 143 6.25 8.16 21.29
N VAL A 144 6.93 7.09 20.86
CA VAL A 144 7.72 6.22 21.77
C VAL A 144 8.81 7.03 22.48
N ASP A 145 9.40 8.01 21.80
CA ASP A 145 10.42 8.89 22.37
C ASP A 145 9.87 9.76 23.52
N HIS A 146 8.56 10.00 23.53
CA HIS A 146 7.88 10.78 24.57
C HIS A 146 7.26 9.92 25.67
N MET A 147 7.39 8.59 25.60
CA MET A 147 6.88 7.70 26.66
C MET A 147 7.73 7.83 27.92
N SER A 148 7.07 7.79 29.09
CA SER A 148 7.79 7.69 30.36
C SER A 148 8.53 6.36 30.47
N GLU A 149 9.60 6.33 31.26
CA GLU A 149 10.40 5.12 31.46
C GLU A 149 9.58 3.99 32.09
N GLU A 150 8.63 4.31 32.97
CA GLU A 150 7.70 3.34 33.54
C GLU A 150 6.79 2.72 32.46
N ALA A 151 6.31 3.53 31.51
CA ALA A 151 5.48 3.05 30.40
C ALA A 151 6.28 2.17 29.43
N LYS A 152 7.52 2.53 29.13
CA LYS A 152 8.43 1.71 28.30
C LYS A 152 8.74 0.37 28.96
N LYS A 153 9.06 0.38 30.27
CA LYS A 153 9.26 -0.85 31.06
C LYS A 153 8.02 -1.73 31.08
N LYS A 154 6.82 -1.15 31.21
CA LYS A 154 5.56 -1.90 31.16
C LYS A 154 5.32 -2.55 29.79
N ALA A 155 5.72 -1.89 28.70
CA ALA A 155 5.65 -2.47 27.37
C ALA A 155 6.66 -3.61 27.14
N GLY A 156 7.71 -3.70 27.97
CA GLY A 156 8.72 -4.76 27.96
C GLY A 156 9.73 -4.57 26.82
N TRP A 157 9.30 -4.74 25.57
CA TRP A 157 10.18 -4.69 24.40
C TRP A 157 10.75 -3.29 24.12
N LEU A 158 10.18 -2.24 24.71
CA LEU A 158 10.66 -0.86 24.60
C LEU A 158 11.64 -0.45 25.70
N ALA A 159 11.87 -1.27 26.72
CA ALA A 159 12.56 -0.86 27.95
C ALA A 159 14.00 -0.35 27.70
N ASP A 160 14.70 -0.98 26.76
CA ASP A 160 16.11 -0.70 26.46
C ASP A 160 16.30 -0.07 25.07
N ILE A 161 15.23 0.41 24.43
CA ILE A 161 15.27 0.99 23.09
C ILE A 161 15.40 2.51 23.18
N ASP A 162 16.51 3.05 22.69
CA ASP A 162 16.62 4.46 22.34
C ASP A 162 15.92 4.72 21.00
N SER A 163 14.62 5.01 21.06
CA SER A 163 13.77 5.17 19.87
C SER A 163 14.19 6.35 18.99
N ARG A 164 14.72 7.42 19.59
CA ARG A 164 15.18 8.59 18.83
C ARG A 164 16.44 8.28 18.06
N LYS A 165 17.43 7.66 18.72
CA LYS A 165 18.65 7.23 18.04
C LYS A 165 18.32 6.21 16.94
N HIS A 166 17.51 5.19 17.24
CA HIS A 166 17.10 4.17 16.27
C HIS A 166 16.45 4.79 15.02
N ASN A 167 15.48 5.69 15.20
CA ASN A 167 14.81 6.34 14.07
C ASN A 167 15.75 7.28 13.30
N ASN A 168 16.64 8.01 13.98
CA ASN A 168 17.62 8.86 13.32
C ASN A 168 18.62 8.06 12.49
N ASP A 169 19.11 6.91 12.99
CA ASP A 169 20.01 6.03 12.23
C ASP A 169 19.34 5.55 10.92
N LEU A 170 18.05 5.21 10.98
CA LEU A 170 17.27 4.85 9.78
C LEU A 170 17.09 6.05 8.83
N ILE A 171 16.75 7.22 9.36
CA ILE A 171 16.61 8.44 8.56
C ILE A 171 17.92 8.75 7.85
N ASP A 172 19.05 8.75 8.55
CA ASP A 172 20.36 9.06 7.99
C ASP A 172 20.76 8.05 6.91
N LYS A 173 20.52 6.75 7.16
CA LYS A 173 20.74 5.68 6.17
C LYS A 173 19.93 5.90 4.89
N TYR A 174 18.68 6.31 5.02
CA TYR A 174 17.73 6.41 3.90
C TYR A 174 17.50 7.82 3.39
N PHE A 175 18.18 8.84 3.93
CA PHE A 175 17.93 10.26 3.68
C PHE A 175 17.91 10.59 2.18
N TYR A 176 18.90 10.08 1.43
CA TYR A 176 19.03 10.31 -0.01
C TYR A 176 18.09 9.46 -0.87
N ARG A 177 17.48 8.40 -0.30
CA ARG A 177 16.42 7.61 -0.94
C ARG A 177 15.04 8.25 -0.77
N ILE A 178 14.77 8.81 0.42
CA ILE A 178 13.45 9.33 0.80
C ILE A 178 13.22 10.75 0.23
N LYS A 179 14.27 11.56 0.10
CA LYS A 179 14.11 12.92 -0.40
C LYS A 179 14.01 12.93 -1.92
N SER A 180 12.81 13.20 -2.43
CA SER A 180 12.64 13.64 -3.81
C SER A 180 13.25 15.05 -3.93
N LEU A 181 14.24 15.22 -4.81
CA LEU A 181 14.81 16.54 -5.12
C LEU A 181 13.92 17.30 -6.10
#